data_AF-A0A811QJC7-F1
#
_entry.id   AF-A0A811QJC7-F1
#
_cell.length_a   1.000
_cell.length_b   1.000
_cell.length_c   1.000
_cell.angle_alpha   90.00
_cell.angle_beta   90.00
_cell.angle_gamma   90.00
#
_symmetry.space_group_name_H-M   'P 1'
#
loop_
_entity.id
_entity.type
_entity.pdbx_description
1 polymer ?
#
loop_
_entity_poly.entity_id
_entity_poly.type
_entity_poly.pdbx_seq_one_letter_code
_entity_poly.pdbx_strand_id
1 'polypeptide(L)'
;MTPPRSTLTEAEVFLGTHYTGIDIMLNLGDGEYWKKVMGPVFIYLNSSPNNGSDIRAFWDDAKAQARAEAGKWPYSFPESPGFAKAGDRGTVTGTLLVRDAFASKGGDVPAATAFVGLAAPGGQPGSWATQCKGYQFWTRATASGRFSIGGVRAGTYSLDAWVPGFLSSETTCTPPR
;
A
#
# COMPACT_ATOMS: atom_id res chain seq x y z
N MET A 1 17.03 41.22 -17.80
CA MET A 1 16.85 39.84 -18.29
C MET A 1 16.25 39.03 -17.17
N THR A 2 14.95 38.69 -17.26
CA THR A 2 14.28 37.83 -16.28
C THR A 2 14.67 36.39 -16.59
N PRO A 3 15.18 35.58 -15.63
CA PRO A 3 15.50 34.20 -15.91
C PRO A 3 14.22 33.43 -16.31
N PRO A 4 14.32 32.43 -17.20
CA PRO A 4 13.17 31.61 -17.55
C PRO A 4 12.63 30.94 -16.28
N ARG A 5 11.33 31.10 -16.02
CA ARG A 5 10.64 30.34 -14.97
C ARG A 5 10.62 28.88 -15.41
N SER A 6 11.42 28.04 -14.77
CA SER A 6 11.18 26.60 -14.79
C SER A 6 9.87 26.32 -14.07
N THR A 7 8.88 25.83 -14.79
CA THR A 7 7.65 25.28 -14.20
C THR A 7 7.94 23.85 -13.76
N LEU A 8 8.06 23.63 -12.46
CA LEU A 8 8.05 22.29 -11.87
C LEU A 8 6.61 21.77 -11.84
N THR A 9 6.42 20.53 -12.26
CA THR A 9 5.13 19.83 -12.18
C THR A 9 5.31 18.61 -11.29
N GLU A 10 4.54 18.53 -10.21
CA GLU A 10 4.44 17.38 -9.31
C GLU A 10 3.07 16.72 -9.54
N ALA A 11 3.02 15.38 -9.61
CA ALA A 11 1.78 14.65 -9.85
C ALA A 11 1.63 13.49 -8.87
N GLU A 12 0.50 13.45 -8.18
CA GLU A 12 0.05 12.31 -7.37
C GLU A 12 -1.10 11.62 -8.11
N VAL A 13 -0.94 10.33 -8.41
CA VAL A 13 -1.92 9.55 -9.18
C VAL A 13 -2.50 8.43 -8.33
N PHE A 14 -3.75 8.59 -7.88
CA PHE A 14 -4.44 7.57 -7.08
C PHE A 14 -5.06 6.44 -7.89
N LEU A 15 -5.45 6.73 -9.13
CA LEU A 15 -6.03 5.78 -10.07
C LEU A 15 -5.66 6.21 -11.49
N GLY A 16 -5.19 5.27 -12.29
CA GLY A 16 -4.84 5.53 -13.68
C GLY A 16 -4.67 4.23 -14.44
N THR A 17 -4.82 4.28 -15.75
CA THR A 17 -4.71 3.12 -16.66
C THR A 17 -3.26 2.72 -16.98
N HIS A 18 -2.29 3.28 -16.26
CA HIS A 18 -0.87 3.03 -16.51
C HIS A 18 -0.56 1.55 -16.24
N TYR A 19 0.04 0.89 -17.22
CA TYR A 19 0.39 -0.54 -17.24
C TYR A 19 -0.78 -1.52 -17.26
N THR A 20 -1.76 -1.40 -16.36
CA THR A 20 -2.90 -2.33 -16.24
C THR A 20 -4.02 -2.04 -17.25
N GLY A 21 -3.94 -0.92 -17.98
CA GLY A 21 -4.93 -0.56 -18.98
C GLY A 21 -6.30 -0.25 -18.38
N ILE A 22 -7.36 -0.54 -19.13
CA ILE A 22 -8.74 -0.25 -18.72
C ILE A 22 -9.24 -1.16 -17.59
N ASP A 23 -8.58 -2.29 -17.34
CA ASP A 23 -9.00 -3.30 -16.37
C ASP A 23 -8.94 -2.79 -14.92
N ILE A 24 -8.14 -1.75 -14.66
CA ILE A 24 -8.06 -1.09 -13.35
C ILE A 24 -8.97 0.15 -13.26
N MET A 25 -9.63 0.57 -14.34
CA MET A 25 -10.52 1.74 -14.30
C MET A 25 -11.68 1.50 -13.34
N LEU A 26 -11.99 2.53 -12.55
CA LEU A 26 -13.17 2.54 -11.70
C LEU A 26 -14.42 2.54 -12.59
N ASN A 27 -15.11 1.42 -12.63
CA ASN A 27 -16.40 1.29 -13.30
C ASN A 27 -17.51 1.20 -12.24
N LEU A 28 -18.46 2.14 -12.29
CA LEU A 28 -19.60 2.21 -11.38
C LEU A 28 -20.87 1.83 -12.16
N GLY A 29 -21.63 0.87 -11.65
CA GLY A 29 -22.91 0.51 -12.23
C GLY A 29 -23.99 1.58 -12.03
N ASP A 30 -25.10 1.45 -12.76
CA ASP A 30 -26.24 2.35 -12.61
C ASP A 30 -26.76 2.35 -11.16
N GLY A 31 -26.79 3.54 -10.55
CA GLY A 31 -27.21 3.70 -9.16
C GLY A 31 -26.20 3.21 -8.11
N GLU A 32 -24.99 2.78 -8.49
CA GLU A 32 -23.97 2.33 -7.54
C GLU A 32 -23.44 3.51 -6.72
N TYR A 33 -23.69 3.49 -5.41
CA TYR A 33 -23.04 4.41 -4.49
C TYR A 33 -21.62 3.95 -4.19
N TRP A 34 -20.64 4.81 -4.47
CA TRP A 34 -19.24 4.54 -4.15
C TRP A 34 -18.57 5.74 -3.49
N LYS A 35 -17.79 5.46 -2.43
CA LYS A 35 -17.03 6.47 -1.70
C LYS A 35 -15.72 5.86 -1.20
N LYS A 36 -14.61 6.53 -1.49
CA LYS A 36 -13.27 6.18 -1.01
C LYS A 36 -12.53 7.46 -0.65
N VAL A 37 -11.95 7.51 0.55
CA VAL A 37 -10.98 8.53 0.92
C VAL A 37 -9.62 8.16 0.32
N MET A 38 -9.08 9.06 -0.49
CA MET A 38 -7.73 9.01 -1.05
C MET A 38 -6.85 10.03 -0.31
N GLY A 39 -5.66 9.62 0.13
CA GLY A 39 -4.79 10.44 0.98
C GLY A 39 -5.08 10.30 2.48
N PRO A 40 -4.75 11.32 3.30
CA PRO A 40 -4.20 12.63 2.93
C PRO A 40 -2.85 12.56 2.22
N VAL A 41 -2.61 13.54 1.33
CA VAL A 41 -1.30 13.78 0.68
C VAL A 41 -0.58 14.85 1.47
N PHE A 42 0.69 14.60 1.75
CA PHE A 42 1.57 15.58 2.36
C PHE A 42 2.58 16.06 1.31
N ILE A 43 2.63 17.37 1.07
CA ILE A 43 3.59 18.00 0.17
C ILE A 43 4.53 18.84 1.01
N TYR A 44 5.83 18.60 0.85
CA TYR A 44 6.88 19.33 1.55
C TYR A 44 7.73 20.13 0.57
N LEU A 45 7.98 21.38 0.90
CA LEU A 45 8.82 22.29 0.12
C LEU A 45 9.87 22.89 1.05
N ASN A 46 11.14 22.68 0.76
CA ASN A 46 12.26 23.30 1.47
C ASN A 46 12.94 24.38 0.61
N SER A 47 13.60 25.32 1.28
CA SER A 47 14.35 26.41 0.66
C SER A 47 15.53 26.82 1.53
N SER A 48 16.56 27.41 0.93
CA SER A 48 17.72 27.95 1.64
C SER A 48 18.02 29.37 1.16
N PRO A 49 18.32 30.31 2.07
CA PRO A 49 18.63 31.69 1.71
C PRO A 49 19.93 31.84 0.90
N ASN A 50 20.82 30.84 0.93
CA ASN A 50 22.12 30.88 0.24
C ASN A 50 22.09 30.08 -1.07
N ASN A 51 21.31 30.52 -2.06
CA ASN A 51 21.31 30.08 -3.47
C ASN A 51 21.55 28.57 -3.72
N GLY A 52 20.96 27.69 -2.91
CA GLY A 52 20.84 26.26 -3.18
C GLY A 52 22.14 25.50 -3.51
N SER A 53 23.29 25.92 -2.97
CA SER A 53 24.58 25.30 -3.31
C SER A 53 24.76 23.87 -2.79
N ASP A 54 23.89 23.41 -1.89
CA ASP A 54 23.94 22.05 -1.33
C ASP A 54 22.62 21.29 -1.57
N ILE A 55 22.48 20.75 -2.78
CA ILE A 55 21.35 19.89 -3.15
C ILE A 55 21.25 18.61 -2.31
N ARG A 56 22.38 18.14 -1.75
CA ARG A 56 22.38 16.96 -0.86
C ARG A 56 21.72 17.29 0.47
N ALA A 57 21.98 18.47 1.02
CA ALA A 57 21.30 18.94 2.22
C ALA A 57 19.77 18.97 2.05
N PHE A 58 19.26 19.50 0.92
CA PHE A 58 17.81 19.48 0.64
C PHE A 58 17.23 18.07 0.51
N TRP A 59 17.97 17.16 -0.12
CA TRP A 59 17.58 15.76 -0.24
C TRP A 59 17.55 15.04 1.10
N ASP A 60 18.55 15.27 1.95
CA ASP A 60 18.64 14.68 3.28
C ASP A 60 17.54 15.22 4.20
N ASP A 61 17.27 16.52 4.15
CA ASP A 61 16.17 17.18 4.84
C ASP A 61 14.80 16.64 4.38
N ALA A 62 14.55 16.55 3.07
CA ALA A 62 13.32 15.98 2.52
C ALA A 62 13.11 14.52 2.96
N LYS A 63 14.17 13.69 2.97
CA LYS A 63 14.11 12.32 3.50
C LYS A 63 13.82 12.28 5.00
N ALA A 64 14.41 13.18 5.78
CA ALA A 64 14.17 13.27 7.22
C ALA A 64 12.70 13.65 7.49
N GLN A 65 12.19 14.65 6.77
CA GLN A 65 10.80 15.07 6.85
C GLN A 65 9.84 13.93 6.44
N ALA A 66 10.10 13.24 5.33
CA ALA A 66 9.29 12.11 4.90
C ALA A 66 9.22 10.99 5.95
N ARG A 67 10.34 10.67 6.62
CA ARG A 67 10.37 9.68 7.72
C ARG A 67 9.60 10.16 8.95
N ALA A 68 9.72 11.44 9.30
CA ALA A 68 9.00 12.01 10.43
C ALA A 68 7.48 11.98 10.19
N GLU A 69 7.03 12.36 9.00
CA GLU A 69 5.61 12.33 8.63
C GLU A 69 5.06 10.91 8.49
N ALA A 70 5.85 9.96 7.98
CA ALA A 70 5.45 8.55 7.95
C ALA A 70 5.16 8.00 9.36
N GLY A 71 5.91 8.44 10.37
CA GLY A 71 5.68 8.07 11.77
C GLY A 71 4.41 8.66 12.40
N LYS A 72 3.82 9.70 11.79
CA LYS A 72 2.55 10.30 12.23
C LYS A 72 1.32 9.63 11.62
N TRP A 73 1.52 8.72 10.67
CA TRP A 73 0.42 8.01 10.04
C TRP A 73 -0.24 7.00 10.99
N PRO A 74 -1.58 6.90 11.01
CA PRO A 74 -2.55 7.80 10.37
C PRO A 74 -2.70 9.11 11.14
N TYR A 75 -2.78 10.24 10.40
CA TYR A 75 -2.92 11.56 11.01
C TYR A 75 -4.21 11.69 11.84
N SER A 76 -4.15 12.48 12.90
CA SER A 76 -5.30 12.78 13.77
C SER A 76 -6.14 13.97 13.31
N PHE A 77 -5.57 14.87 12.52
CA PHE A 77 -6.21 16.11 12.08
C PHE A 77 -7.36 15.93 11.07
N PRO A 78 -7.43 14.90 10.21
CA PRO A 78 -8.56 14.77 9.27
C PRO A 78 -9.88 14.54 10.02
N GLU A 79 -10.83 15.45 9.82
CA GLU A 79 -12.14 15.41 10.50
C GLU A 79 -13.23 14.67 9.70
N SER A 80 -12.95 14.33 8.45
CA SER A 80 -13.92 13.64 7.58
C SER A 80 -14.39 12.32 8.21
N PRO A 81 -15.71 12.09 8.34
CA PRO A 81 -16.25 10.82 8.85
C PRO A 81 -15.83 9.60 8.02
N GLY A 82 -15.41 9.81 6.76
CA GLY A 82 -14.93 8.73 5.89
C GLY A 82 -13.49 8.29 6.20
N PHE A 83 -12.73 9.08 6.97
CA PHE A 83 -11.34 8.83 7.32
C PHE A 83 -11.28 8.03 8.63
N ALA A 84 -10.86 6.77 8.54
CA ALA A 84 -10.63 5.93 9.72
C ALA A 84 -9.41 6.44 10.50
N LYS A 85 -9.59 6.77 11.78
CA LYS A 85 -8.51 7.23 12.66
C LYS A 85 -7.65 6.05 13.12
N ALA A 86 -6.59 6.32 13.87
CA ALA A 86 -5.68 5.29 14.39
C ALA A 86 -6.42 4.21 15.19
N GLY A 87 -7.36 4.61 16.06
CA GLY A 87 -8.14 3.69 16.89
C GLY A 87 -9.16 2.84 16.13
N ASP A 88 -9.53 3.24 14.91
CA ASP A 88 -10.51 2.53 14.06
C ASP A 88 -9.84 1.49 13.13
N ARG A 89 -8.54 1.24 13.35
CA ARG A 89 -7.71 0.39 12.51
C ARG A 89 -7.12 -0.75 13.31
N GLY A 90 -7.01 -1.90 12.67
CA GLY A 90 -6.44 -3.11 13.23
C GLY A 90 -5.09 -3.46 12.61
N THR A 91 -4.56 -4.57 13.12
CA THR A 91 -3.36 -5.23 12.59
C THR A 91 -3.69 -6.69 12.34
N VAL A 92 -3.36 -7.17 11.14
CA VAL A 92 -3.44 -8.59 10.80
C VAL A 92 -2.04 -9.17 10.85
N THR A 93 -1.86 -10.24 11.62
CA THR A 93 -0.58 -10.94 11.74
C THR A 93 -0.75 -12.42 11.45
N GLY A 94 0.32 -13.06 10.98
CA GLY A 94 0.29 -14.48 10.67
C GLY A 94 1.64 -15.01 10.25
N THR A 95 1.67 -16.26 9.84
CA THR A 95 2.85 -16.92 9.27
C THR A 95 2.43 -17.60 7.97
N LEU A 96 3.15 -17.30 6.89
CA LEU A 96 2.93 -17.90 5.58
C LEU A 96 3.99 -18.96 5.30
N LEU A 97 3.54 -20.16 4.93
CA LEU A 97 4.38 -21.26 4.50
C LEU A 97 3.96 -21.67 3.07
N VAL A 98 4.92 -22.07 2.25
CA VAL A 98 4.70 -22.63 0.92
C VAL A 98 5.03 -24.11 0.96
N ARG A 99 4.19 -24.93 0.33
CA ARG A 99 4.50 -26.34 0.14
C ARG A 99 5.41 -26.52 -1.06
N ASP A 100 6.63 -26.96 -0.81
CA ASP A 100 7.62 -27.25 -1.86
C ASP A 100 8.01 -28.73 -1.81
N ALA A 101 7.61 -29.47 -2.85
CA ALA A 101 7.92 -30.88 -3.00
C ALA A 101 9.40 -31.15 -3.35
N PHE A 102 10.12 -30.13 -3.84
CA PHE A 102 11.53 -30.22 -4.24
C PHE A 102 12.49 -29.63 -3.19
N ALA A 103 11.96 -28.99 -2.14
CA ALA A 103 12.77 -28.58 -1.00
C ALA A 103 13.50 -29.79 -0.42
N SER A 104 14.71 -29.59 0.12
CA SER A 104 15.65 -30.65 0.51
C SER A 104 15.11 -31.68 1.51
N LYS A 105 13.96 -31.39 2.16
CA LYS A 105 13.27 -32.28 3.09
C LYS A 105 11.85 -32.66 2.67
N GLY A 106 11.33 -32.08 1.59
CA GLY A 106 9.91 -32.10 1.20
C GLY A 106 9.02 -31.48 2.28
N GLY A 107 8.15 -30.53 1.91
CA GLY A 107 7.13 -30.02 2.83
C GLY A 107 7.04 -28.51 2.90
N ASP A 108 6.57 -28.02 4.06
CA ASP A 108 6.24 -26.62 4.24
C ASP A 108 7.51 -25.81 4.54
N VAL A 109 7.87 -24.93 3.63
CA VAL A 109 8.98 -23.99 3.77
C VAL A 109 8.46 -22.59 4.09
N PRO A 110 9.15 -21.82 4.95
CA PRO A 110 8.78 -20.43 5.18
C PRO A 110 8.72 -19.64 3.87
N ALA A 111 7.64 -18.88 3.69
CA ALA A 111 7.48 -17.97 2.56
C ALA A 111 8.32 -16.70 2.76
N ALA A 112 9.64 -16.88 2.81
CA ALA A 112 10.58 -15.80 3.08
C ALA A 112 10.44 -14.70 2.04
N THR A 113 10.36 -13.44 2.50
CA THR A 113 10.25 -12.24 1.64
C THR A 113 8.99 -12.16 0.77
N ALA A 114 8.01 -13.03 1.01
CA ALA A 114 6.72 -12.96 0.31
C ALA A 114 6.06 -11.60 0.49
N PHE A 115 5.47 -11.08 -0.58
CA PHE A 115 4.53 -9.98 -0.49
C PHE A 115 3.20 -10.55 -0.04
N VAL A 116 2.68 -10.05 1.08
CA VAL A 116 1.41 -10.48 1.67
C VAL A 116 0.49 -9.27 1.73
N GLY A 117 -0.71 -9.42 1.19
CA GLY A 117 -1.64 -8.35 0.92
C GLY A 117 -3.06 -8.65 1.38
N LEU A 118 -3.78 -7.60 1.73
CA LEU A 118 -5.21 -7.60 1.92
C LEU A 118 -5.85 -6.75 0.83
N ALA A 119 -6.82 -7.31 0.12
CA ALA A 119 -7.63 -6.60 -0.86
C ALA A 119 -9.11 -6.93 -0.66
N ALA A 120 -9.99 -6.10 -1.23
CA ALA A 120 -11.41 -6.44 -1.21
C ALA A 120 -11.63 -7.78 -1.93
N PRO A 121 -12.50 -8.68 -1.42
CA PRO A 121 -12.73 -9.98 -2.04
C PRO A 121 -13.20 -9.82 -3.48
N GLY A 122 -12.45 -10.38 -4.44
CA GLY A 122 -12.79 -10.31 -5.87
C GLY A 122 -13.31 -11.63 -6.44
N GLY A 123 -13.48 -12.67 -5.61
CA GLY A 123 -14.10 -13.95 -5.98
C GLY A 123 -13.27 -14.85 -6.91
N GLN A 124 -12.12 -14.38 -7.40
CA GLN A 124 -11.18 -15.15 -8.22
C GLN A 124 -9.73 -14.88 -7.79
N PRO A 125 -8.83 -15.89 -7.85
CA PRO A 125 -7.41 -15.70 -7.56
C PRO A 125 -6.77 -14.59 -8.40
N GLY A 126 -5.99 -13.72 -7.73
CA GLY A 126 -5.30 -12.61 -8.40
C GLY A 126 -6.16 -11.39 -8.69
N SER A 127 -7.46 -11.41 -8.34
CA SER A 127 -8.38 -10.27 -8.51
C SER A 127 -7.91 -9.00 -7.82
N TRP A 128 -7.07 -9.09 -6.79
CA TRP A 128 -6.41 -7.95 -6.15
C TRP A 128 -5.64 -7.06 -7.13
N ALA A 129 -5.08 -7.62 -8.22
CA ALA A 129 -4.22 -6.90 -9.15
C ALA A 129 -4.97 -5.83 -9.95
N THR A 130 -6.25 -6.05 -10.23
CA THR A 130 -7.13 -5.11 -10.94
C THR A 130 -8.13 -4.43 -10.01
N GLN A 131 -8.10 -4.75 -8.71
CA GLN A 131 -9.02 -4.17 -7.72
C GLN A 131 -8.71 -2.70 -7.45
N CYS A 132 -9.61 -1.79 -7.83
CA CYS A 132 -9.46 -0.35 -7.56
C CYS A 132 -10.49 0.25 -6.58
N LYS A 133 -11.67 -0.38 -6.41
CA LYS A 133 -12.79 0.13 -5.62
C LYS A 133 -12.53 0.15 -4.11
N GLY A 134 -11.74 -0.80 -3.61
CA GLY A 134 -11.53 -1.08 -2.20
C GLY A 134 -10.19 -0.54 -1.71
N TYR A 135 -9.88 -0.76 -0.43
CA TYR A 135 -8.56 -0.50 0.12
C TYR A 135 -7.67 -1.71 -0.02
N GLN A 136 -6.38 -1.49 -0.30
CA GLN A 136 -5.37 -2.53 -0.28
C GLN A 136 -4.30 -2.22 0.77
N PHE A 137 -3.78 -3.26 1.42
CA PHE A 137 -2.75 -3.15 2.44
C PHE A 137 -1.71 -4.24 2.23
N TRP A 138 -0.43 -3.90 2.21
CA TRP A 138 0.63 -4.84 1.85
C TRP A 138 1.79 -4.77 2.84
N THR A 139 2.43 -5.91 3.06
CA THR A 139 3.67 -6.02 3.83
C THR A 139 4.57 -7.08 3.20
N ARG A 140 5.82 -7.15 3.66
CA ARG A 140 6.72 -8.27 3.34
C ARG A 140 6.83 -9.21 4.54
N ALA A 141 6.75 -10.50 4.27
CA ALA A 141 7.04 -11.52 5.26
C ALA A 141 8.53 -11.53 5.61
N THR A 142 8.83 -11.80 6.89
CA THR A 142 10.19 -12.03 7.38
C THR A 142 10.80 -13.30 6.78
N ALA A 143 12.09 -13.54 7.05
CA ALA A 143 12.76 -14.79 6.66
C ALA A 143 12.08 -16.06 7.24
N SER A 144 11.34 -15.92 8.34
CA SER A 144 10.56 -17.00 8.97
C SER A 144 9.14 -17.15 8.43
N GLY A 145 8.75 -16.40 7.39
CA GLY A 145 7.38 -16.40 6.86
C GLY A 145 6.38 -15.60 7.70
N ARG A 146 6.78 -15.08 8.87
CA ARG A 146 5.93 -14.22 9.71
C ARG A 146 5.67 -12.89 9.03
N PHE A 147 4.44 -12.39 9.09
CA PHE A 147 4.04 -11.09 8.56
C PHE A 147 3.18 -10.30 9.55
N SER A 148 3.18 -8.98 9.39
CA SER A 148 2.33 -8.04 10.13
C SER A 148 1.89 -6.92 9.19
N ILE A 149 0.59 -6.81 8.95
CA ILE A 149 -0.06 -5.77 8.16
C ILE A 149 -0.78 -4.85 9.15
N GLY A 150 -0.19 -3.69 9.44
CA GLY A 150 -0.76 -2.69 10.34
C GLY A 150 -1.63 -1.65 9.62
N GLY A 151 -2.45 -0.92 10.39
CA GLY A 151 -3.23 0.20 9.87
C GLY A 151 -4.42 -0.19 8.98
N VAL A 152 -4.83 -1.46 9.05
CA VAL A 152 -5.91 -2.05 8.26
C VAL A 152 -7.23 -1.49 8.73
N ARG A 153 -8.05 -0.98 7.81
CA ARG A 153 -9.40 -0.52 8.14
C ARG A 153 -10.29 -1.70 8.50
N ALA A 154 -11.27 -1.49 9.37
CA ALA A 154 -12.31 -2.50 9.58
C ALA A 154 -13.00 -2.85 8.24
N GLY A 155 -13.18 -4.14 7.99
CA GLY A 155 -13.76 -4.65 6.75
C GLY A 155 -13.48 -6.14 6.54
N THR A 156 -14.01 -6.68 5.44
CA THR A 156 -13.74 -8.04 4.98
C THR A 156 -12.76 -7.99 3.82
N TYR A 157 -11.76 -8.86 3.85
CA TYR A 157 -10.66 -8.89 2.89
C TYR A 157 -10.34 -10.32 2.45
N SER A 158 -9.86 -10.47 1.22
CA SER A 158 -9.04 -11.62 0.82
C SER A 158 -7.62 -11.43 1.33
N LEU A 159 -6.94 -12.53 1.68
CA LEU A 159 -5.51 -12.54 1.98
C LEU A 159 -4.78 -13.14 0.78
N ASP A 160 -4.06 -12.28 0.07
CA ASP A 160 -3.30 -12.63 -1.12
C ASP A 160 -1.81 -12.65 -0.79
N ALA A 161 -1.07 -13.54 -1.44
CA ALA A 161 0.38 -13.54 -1.32
C ALA A 161 1.07 -13.96 -2.61
N TRP A 162 2.21 -13.34 -2.87
CA TRP A 162 3.13 -13.75 -3.90
C TRP A 162 4.53 -13.90 -3.31
N VAL A 163 5.12 -15.08 -3.52
CA VAL A 163 6.47 -15.39 -3.05
C VAL A 163 7.42 -15.32 -4.25
N PRO A 164 8.42 -14.43 -4.23
CA PRO A 164 9.41 -14.39 -5.31
C PRO A 164 10.02 -15.78 -5.55
N GLY A 165 9.98 -16.24 -6.79
CA GLY A 165 10.48 -17.57 -7.17
C GLY A 165 9.47 -18.72 -7.05
N PHE A 166 8.25 -18.49 -6.55
CA PHE A 166 7.15 -19.46 -6.56
C PHE A 166 5.94 -18.93 -7.35
N LEU A 167 5.17 -19.83 -7.97
CA LEU A 167 3.86 -19.54 -8.56
C LEU A 167 2.77 -19.81 -7.49
N SER A 168 1.94 -18.82 -7.12
CA SER A 168 1.05 -18.91 -5.93
C SER A 168 -0.41 -19.29 -6.24
N SER A 169 -1.12 -19.84 -5.23
CA SER A 169 -2.60 -19.96 -5.13
C SER A 169 -3.10 -19.46 -3.74
N GLU A 170 -4.34 -18.95 -3.65
CA GLU A 170 -4.92 -18.08 -2.58
C GLU A 170 -5.54 -18.86 -1.37
N THR A 171 -5.70 -18.21 -0.19
CA THR A 171 -6.51 -18.71 0.95
C THR A 171 -7.30 -17.57 1.63
N THR A 172 -8.63 -17.73 1.79
CA THR A 172 -9.50 -16.73 2.45
C THR A 172 -9.37 -16.74 3.98
N CYS A 173 -9.34 -15.57 4.62
CA CYS A 173 -9.30 -15.44 6.08
C CYS A 173 -10.41 -14.49 6.57
N THR A 174 -11.22 -14.91 7.55
CA THR A 174 -12.22 -14.07 8.23
C THR A 174 -11.74 -13.77 9.66
N PRO A 175 -11.69 -12.50 10.11
CA PRO A 175 -11.31 -12.19 11.49
C PRO A 175 -12.40 -12.63 12.48
N PRO A 176 -12.03 -12.95 13.75
CA PRO A 176 -13.01 -13.25 14.80
C PRO A 176 -13.82 -11.99 15.18
N ARG A 177 -15.07 -12.24 15.62
CA ARG A 177 -16.06 -11.21 16.01
C ARG A 177 -15.59 -10.32 17.15
#